data_AF-A0A438G5K1-F1
#
_entry.id   AF-A0A438G5K1-F1
#
_cell.length_a   1.000
_cell.length_b   1.000
_cell.length_c   1.000
_cell.angle_alpha   90.00
_cell.angle_beta   90.00
_cell.angle_gamma   90.00
#
_symmetry.space_group_name_H-M   'P 1'
#
loop_
_entity.id
_entity.type
_entity.pdbx_description
1 polymer ?
#
loop_
_entity_poly.entity_id
_entity_poly.type
_entity_poly.pdbx_seq_one_letter_code
_entity_poly.pdbx_strand_id
1 'polypeptide(L)'
;MAAQRNSTVEEMWDQNYGQGNWNLHFLRDFNDWELELVGDFLHILRGFKPSLEEDSVLWRKGRSGQFRVKEAYSLLTKSDDIGFPSRSIWVARVPTKVAFFAWEASWGKVLTLDRLQRRGLQLPNRCFLCGCEEESVNHILIYCTVVRALWDIVFGLVDVKWVFPGTVKEVLASWRGSFVGKKGKRYGMPFRYVFFGRCGRRGID
;
A
#
# COMPACT_ATOMS: atom_id res chain seq x y z
N MET A 1 6.34 -11.56 -41.84
CA MET A 1 7.63 -11.92 -41.20
C MET A 1 8.68 -10.99 -41.80
N ALA A 2 9.30 -10.12 -41.01
CA ALA A 2 10.18 -9.06 -41.51
C ALA A 2 11.51 -9.63 -42.02
N ALA A 3 11.99 -9.16 -43.18
CA ALA A 3 13.29 -9.60 -43.73
C ALA A 3 14.46 -9.02 -42.94
N GLN A 4 14.28 -7.83 -42.37
CA GLN A 4 15.27 -7.09 -41.61
C GLN A 4 15.06 -7.27 -40.09
N ARG A 5 15.18 -8.51 -39.59
CA ARG A 5 14.90 -8.80 -38.18
C ARG A 5 15.93 -8.21 -37.20
N ASN A 6 17.14 -7.94 -37.67
CA ASN A 6 18.26 -7.45 -36.86
C ASN A 6 18.62 -5.99 -37.12
N SER A 7 17.89 -5.31 -38.01
CA SER A 7 18.16 -3.91 -38.33
C SER A 7 17.60 -2.98 -37.26
N THR A 8 18.27 -1.87 -37.04
CA THR A 8 17.78 -0.82 -36.13
C THR A 8 16.67 -0.01 -36.81
N VAL A 9 15.88 0.70 -36.02
CA VAL A 9 14.83 1.61 -36.54
C VAL A 9 15.44 2.71 -37.42
N GLU A 10 16.65 3.16 -37.09
CA GLU A 10 17.41 4.14 -37.86
C GLU A 10 17.78 3.61 -39.26
N GLU A 11 18.25 2.37 -39.37
CA GLU A 11 18.59 1.74 -40.65
C GLU A 11 17.37 1.53 -41.57
N MET A 12 16.18 1.42 -40.99
CA MET A 12 14.92 1.28 -41.75
C MET A 12 14.34 2.63 -42.19
N TRP A 13 14.97 3.75 -41.83
CA TRP A 13 14.50 5.09 -42.17
C TRP A 13 15.43 5.76 -43.20
N ASP A 14 14.91 5.99 -44.42
CA ASP A 14 15.67 6.64 -45.48
C ASP A 14 15.45 8.16 -45.46
N GLN A 15 16.51 8.91 -45.16
CA GLN A 15 16.49 10.37 -45.11
C GLN A 15 16.65 11.04 -46.48
N ASN A 16 17.01 10.29 -47.52
CA ASN A 16 17.34 10.87 -48.83
C ASN A 16 16.10 11.39 -49.60
N TYR A 17 14.91 10.91 -49.24
CA TYR A 17 13.66 11.31 -49.88
C TYR A 17 12.95 12.43 -49.11
N GLY A 18 13.47 13.66 -49.14
CA GLY A 18 12.78 14.91 -48.74
C GLY A 18 12.14 14.92 -47.34
N GLN A 19 10.98 14.27 -47.19
CA GLN A 19 10.25 14.10 -45.93
C GLN A 19 10.74 12.90 -45.09
N GLY A 20 11.63 12.08 -45.65
CA GLY A 20 12.07 10.80 -45.11
C GLY A 20 11.01 9.71 -45.29
N ASN A 21 11.42 8.48 -45.60
CA ASN A 21 10.49 7.38 -45.85
C ASN A 21 10.94 6.09 -45.14
N TRP A 22 9.97 5.30 -44.69
CA TRP A 22 10.23 3.98 -44.11
C TRP A 22 10.57 2.98 -45.22
N ASN A 23 11.75 2.39 -45.17
CA ASN A 23 12.20 1.35 -46.08
C ASN A 23 12.06 -0.03 -45.42
N LEU A 24 10.85 -0.60 -45.50
CA LEU A 24 10.51 -1.88 -44.89
C LEU A 24 10.55 -3.00 -45.93
N HIS A 25 11.37 -4.02 -45.68
CA HIS A 25 11.41 -5.23 -46.50
C HIS A 25 10.70 -6.41 -45.83
N PHE A 26 9.73 -7.00 -46.53
CA PHE A 26 8.98 -8.17 -46.09
C PHE A 26 9.47 -9.42 -46.82
N LEU A 27 9.52 -10.57 -46.12
CA LEU A 27 10.03 -11.83 -46.69
C LEU A 27 9.07 -12.50 -47.68
N ARG A 28 7.80 -12.14 -47.62
CA ARG A 28 6.73 -12.69 -48.47
C ARG A 28 5.71 -11.62 -48.76
N ASP A 29 4.95 -11.83 -49.82
CA ASP A 29 3.75 -11.06 -50.10
C ASP A 29 2.67 -11.29 -49.03
N PHE A 30 1.80 -10.29 -48.89
CA PHE A 30 0.69 -10.30 -47.95
C PHE A 30 -0.51 -11.00 -48.54
N ASN A 31 -1.25 -11.73 -47.71
CA ASN A 31 -2.55 -12.23 -48.12
C ASN A 31 -3.61 -11.12 -48.04
N ASP A 32 -4.73 -11.26 -48.75
CA ASP A 32 -5.78 -10.23 -48.82
C ASP A 32 -6.29 -9.80 -47.43
N TRP A 33 -6.40 -10.73 -46.48
CA TRP A 33 -6.85 -10.44 -45.11
C TRP A 33 -5.80 -9.73 -44.23
N GLU A 34 -4.52 -9.70 -44.64
CA GLU A 34 -3.45 -8.97 -43.93
C GLU A 34 -3.29 -7.54 -44.46
N LEU A 35 -3.85 -7.23 -45.65
CA LEU A 35 -3.66 -5.93 -46.30
C LEU A 35 -4.21 -4.76 -45.49
N GLU A 36 -5.34 -4.93 -44.81
CA GLU A 36 -5.93 -3.89 -43.97
C GLU A 36 -5.01 -3.56 -42.77
N LEU A 37 -4.53 -4.58 -42.07
CA LEU A 37 -3.61 -4.42 -40.94
C LEU A 37 -2.26 -3.80 -41.36
N VAL A 38 -1.75 -4.19 -42.52
CA VAL A 38 -0.52 -3.60 -43.08
C VAL A 38 -0.75 -2.15 -43.49
N GLY A 39 -1.91 -1.83 -44.06
CA GLY A 39 -2.32 -0.47 -44.39
C GLY A 39 -2.35 0.43 -43.16
N ASP A 40 -2.99 -0.01 -42.08
CA ASP A 40 -3.04 0.71 -40.80
C ASP A 40 -1.65 0.90 -40.20
N PHE A 41 -0.83 -0.15 -40.23
CA PHE A 41 0.55 -0.10 -39.75
C PHE A 41 1.39 0.94 -40.50
N LEU A 42 1.35 0.93 -41.83
CA LEU A 42 2.06 1.91 -42.67
C LEU A 42 1.52 3.33 -42.46
N HIS A 43 0.22 3.48 -42.22
CA HIS A 43 -0.39 4.77 -41.91
C HIS A 43 0.15 5.35 -40.59
N ILE A 44 0.23 4.52 -39.54
CA ILE A 44 0.81 4.91 -38.25
C ILE A 44 2.28 5.31 -38.41
N LEU A 45 3.05 4.53 -39.17
CA LEU A 45 4.47 4.80 -39.40
C LEU A 45 4.72 6.12 -40.14
N ARG A 46 3.89 6.49 -41.12
CA ARG A 46 4.00 7.79 -41.81
C ARG A 46 3.88 8.99 -40.87
N GLY A 47 3.17 8.84 -39.75
CA GLY A 47 3.05 9.87 -38.72
C GLY A 47 4.28 9.98 -37.80
N PHE A 48 5.23 9.05 -37.90
CA PHE A 48 6.38 8.96 -37.00
C PHE A 48 7.68 9.25 -37.74
N LYS A 49 8.39 10.29 -37.31
CA LYS A 49 9.74 10.61 -37.77
C LYS A 49 10.73 10.27 -36.66
N PRO A 50 11.66 9.32 -36.85
CA PRO A 50 12.68 9.02 -35.86
C PRO A 50 13.52 10.27 -35.55
N SER A 51 13.81 10.49 -34.27
CA SER A 51 14.82 11.46 -33.84
C SER A 51 16.21 10.89 -34.07
N LEU A 52 17.17 11.76 -34.40
CA LEU A 52 18.60 11.42 -34.46
C LEU A 52 19.27 11.42 -33.07
N GLU A 53 18.50 11.62 -32.00
CA GLU A 53 19.01 11.57 -30.64
C GLU A 53 19.26 10.12 -30.20
N GLU A 54 20.27 9.91 -29.36
CA GLU A 54 20.52 8.59 -28.78
C GLU A 54 19.33 8.13 -27.92
N ASP A 55 18.96 6.85 -28.08
CA ASP A 55 17.90 6.24 -27.30
C ASP A 55 18.18 6.32 -25.80
N SER A 56 17.23 6.88 -25.05
CA SER A 56 17.33 6.98 -23.59
C SER A 56 16.18 6.24 -22.90
N VAL A 57 16.51 5.51 -21.84
CA VAL A 57 15.52 4.77 -21.05
C VAL A 57 14.80 5.75 -20.11
N LEU A 58 13.55 6.05 -20.42
CA LEU A 58 12.72 6.94 -19.62
C LEU A 58 11.85 6.16 -18.62
N TRP A 59 11.98 6.50 -17.35
CA TRP A 59 11.10 6.01 -16.30
C TRP A 59 9.75 6.73 -16.34
N ARG A 60 8.71 6.02 -16.80
CA ARG A 60 7.35 6.54 -16.97
C ARG A 60 6.68 7.07 -15.69
N LYS A 61 7.14 6.63 -14.52
CA LYS A 61 6.43 6.79 -13.25
C LYS A 61 7.05 7.81 -12.27
N GLY A 62 7.93 8.70 -12.75
CA GLY A 62 8.55 9.77 -11.94
C GLY A 62 8.36 11.15 -12.58
N ARG A 63 8.64 12.23 -11.85
CA ARG A 63 8.56 13.61 -12.39
C ARG A 63 9.74 13.97 -13.29
N SER A 64 10.85 13.24 -13.18
CA SER A 64 12.12 13.58 -13.84
C SER A 64 12.49 12.64 -14.98
N GLY A 65 11.62 11.68 -15.35
CA GLY A 65 11.94 10.67 -16.38
C GLY A 65 13.09 9.72 -16.04
N GLN A 66 13.71 9.85 -14.87
CA GLN A 66 14.83 9.03 -14.42
C GLN A 66 14.37 7.99 -13.39
N PHE A 67 14.95 6.78 -13.46
CA PHE A 67 14.69 5.76 -12.47
C PHE A 67 15.36 6.10 -11.14
N ARG A 68 14.56 6.15 -10.07
CA ARG A 68 15.06 6.30 -8.69
C ARG A 68 14.45 5.20 -7.83
N VAL A 69 15.31 4.43 -7.16
CA VAL A 69 14.90 3.34 -6.25
C VAL A 69 13.90 3.84 -5.21
N LYS A 70 14.13 5.02 -4.62
CA LYS A 70 13.22 5.64 -3.65
C LYS A 70 11.82 5.89 -4.23
N GLU A 71 11.73 6.38 -5.47
CA GLU A 71 10.44 6.65 -6.13
C GLU A 71 9.73 5.35 -6.50
N ALA A 72 10.48 4.36 -7.00
CA ALA A 72 9.95 3.03 -7.28
C ALA A 72 9.39 2.36 -6.02
N TYR A 73 10.14 2.34 -4.92
CA TYR A 73 9.67 1.82 -3.63
C TYR A 73 8.47 2.60 -3.11
N SER A 74 8.49 3.93 -3.18
CA SER A 74 7.34 4.76 -2.77
C SER A 74 6.08 4.42 -3.56
N LEU A 75 6.17 4.14 -4.87
CA LEU A 75 5.04 3.71 -5.67
C LEU A 75 4.54 2.32 -5.29
N LEU A 76 5.44 1.40 -4.99
CA LEU A 76 5.10 0.04 -4.53
C LEU A 76 4.50 0.03 -3.12
N THR A 77 4.87 1.00 -2.27
CA THR A 77 4.48 1.07 -0.86
C THR A 77 3.31 2.03 -0.59
N LYS A 78 2.69 2.60 -1.63
CA LYS A 78 1.54 3.52 -1.54
C LYS A 78 0.24 2.90 -0.99
N SER A 79 0.32 1.77 -0.28
CA SER A 79 -0.83 0.99 0.20
C SER A 79 -1.16 1.18 1.69
N ASP A 80 -0.50 2.09 2.42
CA ASP A 80 -0.84 2.37 3.82
C ASP A 80 -0.97 3.88 4.06
N ASP A 81 -2.20 4.40 3.96
CA ASP A 81 -2.57 5.79 4.28
C ASP A 81 -2.26 6.15 5.75
N ILE A 82 -2.07 5.12 6.59
CA ILE A 82 -1.66 5.23 7.99
C ILE A 82 -0.21 4.76 8.10
N GLY A 83 0.71 5.72 8.18
CA GLY A 83 2.13 5.43 8.41
C GLY A 83 2.36 4.55 9.65
N PHE A 84 3.42 3.75 9.64
CA PHE A 84 3.75 2.81 10.72
C PHE A 84 3.97 3.53 12.08
N PRO A 85 3.27 3.14 13.17
CA PRO A 85 3.28 3.87 14.46
C PRO A 85 4.51 3.54 15.33
N SER A 86 5.73 3.73 14.80
CA SER A 86 6.98 3.36 15.49
C SER A 86 7.16 4.03 16.86
N ARG A 87 6.82 5.31 16.97
CA ARG A 87 6.97 6.08 18.22
C ARG A 87 6.01 5.64 19.33
N SER A 88 4.85 5.08 18.98
CA SER A 88 3.88 4.58 19.96
C SER A 88 4.28 3.20 20.49
N ILE A 89 5.03 2.43 19.71
CA ILE A 89 5.49 1.08 20.05
C ILE A 89 6.78 1.14 20.88
N TRP A 90 7.75 1.93 20.44
CA TRP A 90 9.09 2.00 21.04
C TRP A 90 9.17 3.09 22.12
N VAL A 91 8.47 2.87 23.24
CA VAL A 91 8.48 3.79 24.40
C VAL A 91 9.50 3.31 25.43
N ALA A 92 10.46 4.16 25.82
CA ALA A 92 11.57 3.80 26.70
C ALA A 92 11.17 3.24 28.09
N ARG A 93 9.94 3.53 28.54
CA ARG A 93 9.41 3.08 29.84
C ARG A 93 8.69 1.73 29.79
N VAL A 94 8.57 1.13 28.61
CA VAL A 94 7.85 -0.13 28.40
C VAL A 94 8.86 -1.26 28.26
N PRO A 95 8.66 -2.41 28.94
CA PRO A 95 9.53 -3.57 28.76
C PRO A 95 9.59 -4.01 27.29
N THR A 96 10.79 -4.37 26.82
CA THR A 96 11.04 -4.71 25.42
C THR A 96 10.09 -5.79 24.88
N LYS A 97 9.74 -6.78 25.71
CA LYS A 97 8.78 -7.85 25.34
C LYS A 97 7.39 -7.30 24.97
N VAL A 98 6.92 -6.27 25.66
CA VAL A 98 5.63 -5.62 25.39
C VAL A 98 5.72 -4.77 24.12
N ALA A 99 6.84 -4.07 23.91
CA ALA A 99 7.08 -3.32 22.67
C ALA A 99 7.14 -4.25 21.45
N PHE A 100 7.83 -5.39 21.55
CA PHE A 100 7.86 -6.41 20.50
C PHE A 100 6.46 -6.97 20.20
N PHE A 101 5.69 -7.28 21.24
CA PHE A 101 4.31 -7.73 21.06
C PHE A 101 3.45 -6.67 20.34
N ALA A 102 3.52 -5.40 20.76
CA ALA A 102 2.80 -4.31 20.10
C ALA A 102 3.24 -4.11 18.64
N TRP A 103 4.54 -4.28 18.36
CA TRP A 103 5.07 -4.29 16.99
C TRP A 103 4.46 -5.42 16.16
N GLU A 104 4.48 -6.66 16.65
CA GLU A 104 3.86 -7.80 15.95
C GLU A 104 2.36 -7.60 15.75
N ALA A 105 1.66 -7.06 16.77
CA ALA A 105 0.22 -6.79 16.70
C ALA A 105 -0.11 -5.72 15.65
N SER A 106 0.73 -4.69 15.51
CA SER A 106 0.53 -3.64 14.49
C SER A 106 0.68 -4.15 13.06
N TRP A 107 1.49 -5.19 12.84
CA TRP A 107 1.59 -5.91 11.57
C TRP A 107 0.54 -7.03 11.43
N GLY A 108 -0.29 -7.23 12.45
CA GLY A 108 -1.22 -8.34 12.55
C GLY A 108 -0.52 -9.71 12.55
N LYS A 109 0.74 -9.81 12.97
CA LYS A 109 1.55 -11.03 12.94
C LYS A 109 1.52 -11.85 14.23
N VAL A 110 0.73 -11.43 15.22
CA VAL A 110 0.52 -12.18 16.46
C VAL A 110 -0.10 -13.55 16.15
N LEU A 111 0.36 -14.57 16.88
CA LEU A 111 -0.13 -15.94 16.81
C LEU A 111 -1.61 -16.02 17.22
N THR A 112 -2.50 -15.82 16.25
CA THR A 112 -3.96 -15.94 16.39
C THR A 112 -4.44 -17.11 15.53
N LEU A 113 -5.57 -17.72 15.90
CA LEU A 113 -6.10 -18.87 15.15
C LEU A 113 -6.34 -18.56 13.66
N ASP A 114 -6.83 -17.35 13.32
CA ASP A 114 -6.96 -16.89 11.91
C ASP A 114 -5.62 -16.98 11.14
N ARG A 115 -4.50 -16.66 11.78
CA ARG A 115 -3.16 -16.76 11.15
C ARG A 115 -2.67 -18.19 11.03
N LEU A 116 -3.02 -19.05 11.98
CA LEU A 116 -2.70 -20.48 11.89
C LEU A 116 -3.50 -21.15 10.77
N GLN A 117 -4.78 -20.78 10.62
CA GLN A 117 -5.61 -21.24 9.52
C GLN A 117 -5.05 -20.84 8.15
N ARG A 118 -4.58 -19.60 7.99
CA ARG A 118 -3.91 -19.16 6.76
C ARG A 118 -2.62 -19.93 6.44
N ARG A 119 -1.99 -20.56 7.44
CA ARG A 119 -0.81 -21.43 7.26
C ARG A 119 -1.18 -22.90 7.00
N GLY A 120 -2.47 -23.21 6.87
CA GLY A 120 -2.96 -24.56 6.55
C GLY A 120 -3.35 -25.40 7.77
N LEU A 121 -3.32 -24.87 8.99
CA LEU A 121 -3.82 -25.60 10.17
C LEU A 121 -5.34 -25.54 10.22
N GLN A 122 -6.00 -26.68 10.07
CA GLN A 122 -7.46 -26.80 10.17
C GLN A 122 -7.86 -26.87 11.66
N LEU A 123 -8.11 -25.69 12.25
CA LEU A 123 -8.60 -25.54 13.61
C LEU A 123 -9.92 -24.76 13.60
N PRO A 124 -10.89 -25.06 14.48
CA PRO A 124 -12.08 -24.24 14.63
C PRO A 124 -11.67 -22.86 15.17
N ASN A 125 -11.81 -21.82 14.35
CA ASN A 125 -11.44 -20.47 14.74
C ASN A 125 -12.54 -19.86 15.61
N ARG A 126 -12.30 -19.83 16.91
CA ARG A 126 -13.18 -19.23 17.89
C ARG A 126 -12.33 -18.52 18.93
N CYS A 127 -12.67 -17.28 19.25
CA CYS A 127 -11.94 -16.50 20.24
C CYS A 127 -11.95 -17.22 21.59
N PHE A 128 -10.76 -17.46 22.14
CA PHE A 128 -10.59 -18.14 23.43
C PHE A 128 -11.28 -17.42 24.61
N LEU A 129 -11.41 -16.09 24.53
CA LEU A 129 -11.94 -15.28 25.63
C LEU A 129 -13.47 -15.20 25.63
N CYS A 130 -14.09 -14.84 24.50
CA CYS A 130 -15.54 -14.65 24.43
C CYS A 130 -16.29 -15.89 23.92
N GLY A 131 -15.64 -16.76 23.15
CA GLY A 131 -16.29 -17.91 22.52
C GLY A 131 -17.38 -17.56 21.51
N CYS A 132 -17.57 -16.29 21.12
CA CYS A 132 -18.67 -15.88 20.23
C CYS A 132 -18.22 -15.69 18.78
N GLU A 133 -17.08 -15.03 18.59
CA GLU A 133 -16.58 -14.57 17.29
C GLU A 133 -15.25 -15.26 16.91
N GLU A 134 -14.83 -15.08 15.66
CA GLU A 134 -13.53 -15.54 15.18
C GLU A 134 -12.36 -14.82 15.87
N GLU A 135 -11.31 -15.59 16.16
CA GLU A 135 -10.10 -15.08 16.77
C GLU A 135 -9.21 -14.37 15.73
N SER A 136 -9.26 -13.05 15.75
CA SER A 136 -8.30 -12.18 15.04
C SER A 136 -7.55 -11.29 16.02
N VAL A 137 -6.41 -10.75 15.58
CA VAL A 137 -5.60 -9.81 16.40
C VAL A 137 -6.44 -8.60 16.84
N ASN A 138 -7.26 -8.06 15.94
CA ASN A 138 -8.16 -6.96 16.26
C ASN A 138 -9.27 -7.41 17.22
N HIS A 139 -9.83 -8.61 17.03
CA HIS A 139 -10.85 -9.11 17.95
C HIS A 139 -10.31 -9.31 19.36
N ILE A 140 -9.22 -10.06 19.55
CA ILE A 140 -8.67 -10.31 20.89
C ILE A 140 -8.28 -9.00 21.58
N LEU A 141 -7.62 -8.07 20.88
CA LEU A 141 -7.05 -6.88 21.54
C LEU A 141 -8.02 -5.70 21.68
N ILE A 142 -9.10 -5.67 20.89
CA ILE A 142 -10.00 -4.52 20.81
C ILE A 142 -11.46 -4.92 21.01
N TYR A 143 -11.98 -5.80 20.15
CA TYR A 143 -13.43 -5.98 20.01
C TYR A 143 -14.04 -7.04 20.91
N CYS A 144 -13.25 -7.98 21.40
CA CYS A 144 -13.68 -9.05 22.28
C CYS A 144 -14.42 -8.47 23.48
N THR A 145 -15.60 -9.02 23.81
CA THR A 145 -16.45 -8.52 24.89
C THR A 145 -15.73 -8.45 26.23
N VAL A 146 -14.92 -9.48 26.54
CA VAL A 146 -14.09 -9.53 27.74
C VAL A 146 -13.05 -8.42 27.75
N VAL A 147 -12.36 -8.21 26.61
CA VAL A 147 -11.32 -7.18 26.50
C VAL A 147 -11.89 -5.77 26.46
N ARG A 148 -13.06 -5.59 25.85
CA ARG A 148 -13.80 -4.33 25.90
C ARG A 148 -14.16 -3.96 27.33
N ALA A 149 -14.66 -4.90 28.13
CA ALA A 149 -14.94 -4.65 29.54
C ALA A 149 -13.66 -4.26 30.32
N LEU A 150 -12.52 -4.89 30.05
CA LEU A 150 -11.23 -4.49 30.64
C LEU A 150 -10.83 -3.07 30.24
N TRP A 151 -10.99 -2.72 28.97
CA TRP A 151 -10.75 -1.36 28.49
C TRP A 151 -11.70 -0.35 29.12
N ASP A 152 -12.97 -0.67 29.30
CA ASP A 152 -13.95 0.19 29.94
C ASP A 152 -13.58 0.45 31.42
N ILE A 153 -13.03 -0.54 32.12
CA ILE A 153 -12.47 -0.35 33.47
C ILE A 153 -11.27 0.59 33.42
N VAL A 154 -10.29 0.33 32.54
CA VAL A 154 -9.08 1.16 32.42
C VAL A 154 -9.43 2.60 32.05
N PHE A 155 -10.35 2.80 31.11
CA PHE A 155 -10.81 4.11 30.68
C PHE A 155 -11.72 4.79 31.71
N GLY A 156 -12.51 4.01 32.46
CA GLY A 156 -13.30 4.49 33.60
C GLY A 156 -12.42 5.04 34.73
N LEU A 157 -11.27 4.41 35.00
CA LEU A 157 -10.31 4.91 35.98
C LEU A 157 -9.70 6.27 35.60
N VAL A 158 -9.72 6.62 34.32
CA VAL A 158 -9.14 7.86 33.80
C VAL A 158 -10.20 8.85 33.27
N ASP A 159 -11.48 8.54 33.47
CA ASP A 159 -12.66 9.31 32.99
C ASP A 159 -12.59 9.65 31.49
N VAL A 160 -12.22 8.65 30.68
CA VAL A 160 -12.12 8.78 29.22
C VAL A 160 -13.23 7.97 28.56
N LYS A 161 -13.93 8.59 27.60
CA LYS A 161 -14.79 7.86 26.67
C LYS A 161 -14.02 7.62 25.37
N TRP A 162 -13.69 6.36 25.10
CA TRP A 162 -12.91 5.97 23.93
C TRP A 162 -13.78 5.25 22.90
N VAL A 163 -13.58 5.59 21.63
CA VAL A 163 -14.18 4.88 20.50
C VAL A 163 -13.07 4.13 19.78
N PHE A 164 -13.16 2.81 19.77
CA PHE A 164 -12.13 1.98 19.16
C PHE A 164 -12.17 2.04 17.63
N PRO A 165 -11.03 2.31 16.98
CA PRO A 165 -10.88 2.25 15.54
C PRO A 165 -10.79 0.80 15.02
N GLY A 166 -10.82 0.67 13.69
CA GLY A 166 -10.90 -0.59 12.94
C GLY A 166 -9.83 -1.63 13.32
N THR A 167 -8.62 -1.14 13.58
CA THR A 167 -7.41 -1.97 13.67
C THR A 167 -6.51 -1.59 14.85
N VAL A 168 -5.71 -2.54 15.33
CA VAL A 168 -4.69 -2.27 16.38
C VAL A 168 -3.68 -1.21 15.92
N LYS A 169 -3.35 -1.19 14.63
CA LYS A 169 -2.48 -0.16 14.04
C LYS A 169 -3.06 1.25 14.20
N GLU A 170 -4.36 1.41 13.94
CA GLU A 170 -5.07 2.67 14.17
C GLU A 170 -5.17 3.03 15.64
N VAL A 171 -5.41 2.04 16.53
CA VAL A 171 -5.37 2.27 17.98
C VAL A 171 -4.00 2.86 18.33
N LEU A 172 -2.90 2.19 18.01
CA LEU A 172 -1.55 2.68 18.33
C LEU A 172 -1.24 4.05 17.69
N ALA A 173 -1.77 4.33 16.50
CA ALA A 173 -1.60 5.62 15.85
C ALA A 173 -2.43 6.74 16.51
N SER A 174 -3.65 6.45 16.98
CA SER A 174 -4.54 7.43 17.61
C SER A 174 -4.03 7.89 18.99
N TRP A 175 -3.27 7.05 19.68
CA TRP A 175 -2.59 7.42 20.94
C TRP A 175 -1.49 8.47 20.74
N ARG A 176 -1.15 8.80 19.49
CA ARG A 176 -0.22 9.89 19.12
C ARG A 176 -0.86 11.29 19.26
N GLY A 177 -2.19 11.37 19.35
CA GLY A 177 -2.92 12.61 19.65
C GLY A 177 -2.81 13.01 21.13
N SER A 178 -3.11 14.27 21.46
CA SER A 178 -2.93 14.90 22.79
C SER A 178 -3.77 14.32 23.94
N PHE A 179 -3.71 13.01 24.16
CA PHE A 179 -4.20 12.35 25.37
C PHE A 179 -3.40 12.75 26.61
N VAL A 180 -2.11 13.01 26.42
CA VAL A 180 -1.27 13.63 27.44
C VAL A 180 -1.25 15.12 27.15
N GLY A 181 -2.14 15.86 27.80
CA GLY A 181 -2.04 17.31 27.86
C GLY A 181 -0.60 17.71 28.22
N LYS A 182 -0.06 18.75 27.58
CA LYS A 182 1.30 19.27 27.80
C LYS A 182 1.46 19.92 29.20
N LYS A 183 1.07 19.23 30.27
CA LYS A 183 1.37 19.63 31.65
C LYS A 183 1.81 18.42 32.45
N GLY A 184 3.06 18.47 32.92
CA GLY A 184 3.50 17.76 34.12
C GLY A 184 4.24 16.44 33.90
N LYS A 185 5.56 16.51 33.68
CA LYS A 185 6.46 15.46 34.17
C LYS A 185 6.53 15.59 35.71
N ARG A 186 5.61 14.95 36.43
CA ARG A 186 5.73 14.50 37.83
C ARG A 186 4.33 14.10 38.32
N TYR A 187 4.19 12.82 38.64
CA TYR A 187 3.13 12.14 39.41
C TYR A 187 1.67 12.67 39.34
N GLY A 188 0.77 11.77 38.94
CA GLY A 188 -0.66 11.83 39.31
C GLY A 188 -1.56 12.51 38.28
N MET A 189 -2.45 11.70 37.68
CA MET A 189 -3.57 12.15 36.85
C MET A 189 -4.35 13.29 37.51
N PRO A 190 -4.77 14.27 36.71
CA PRO A 190 -6.14 14.24 36.21
C PRO A 190 -6.16 14.58 34.71
N PHE A 191 -7.27 14.34 34.01
CA PHE A 191 -7.97 15.39 33.25
C PHE A 191 -9.08 14.83 32.34
N ARG A 192 -10.23 15.48 32.53
CA ARG A 192 -11.50 15.44 31.79
C ARG A 192 -11.40 15.49 30.27
N TYR A 193 -12.30 14.72 29.65
CA TYR A 193 -12.97 14.87 28.35
C TYR A 193 -12.17 15.34 27.14
N VAL A 194 -11.95 14.42 26.20
CA VAL A 194 -11.76 14.76 24.78
C VAL A 194 -12.49 13.74 23.89
N PHE A 195 -13.59 14.16 23.26
CA PHE A 195 -14.13 13.54 22.05
C PHE A 195 -13.17 13.83 20.89
N PHE A 196 -12.79 12.82 20.11
CA PHE A 196 -12.35 13.04 18.73
C PHE A 196 -13.06 12.08 17.79
N GLY A 197 -14.16 12.56 17.22
CA GLY A 197 -14.68 12.03 15.97
C GLY A 197 -13.75 12.47 14.84
N ARG A 198 -13.17 11.49 14.14
CA ARG A 198 -12.71 11.62 12.74
C ARG A 198 -12.60 10.23 12.12
N CYS A 199 -13.74 9.59 11.92
CA CYS A 199 -13.91 8.67 10.81
C CYS A 199 -15.34 8.85 10.32
N GLY A 200 -15.52 9.76 9.36
CA GLY A 200 -16.80 9.96 8.70
C GLY A 200 -17.18 8.66 8.01
N ARG A 201 -18.30 8.06 8.42
CA ARG A 201 -19.00 7.08 7.59
C ARG A 201 -19.46 7.84 6.35
N ARG A 202 -18.77 7.64 5.23
CA ARG A 202 -19.37 7.89 3.92
C ARG A 202 -20.46 6.84 3.76
N GLY A 203 -21.68 7.32 3.50
CA GLY A 203 -22.85 6.48 3.33
C GLY A 203 -22.69 5.51 2.15
N ILE A 204 -23.40 4.41 2.26
CA ILE A 204 -23.98 3.69 1.13
C ILE A 204 -25.45 3.51 1.51
N ASP A 205 -26.29 3.86 0.54
CA ASP A 205 -27.76 3.90 0.57
C ASP A 205 -28.42 2.59 1.04
#